data_AF-A0A4W5MWY2-F1
#
_entry.id   AF-A0A4W5MWY2-F1
#
_cell.length_a   1.000
_cell.length_b   1.000
_cell.length_c   1.000
_cell.angle_alpha   90.00
_cell.angle_beta   90.00
_cell.angle_gamma   90.00
#
_symmetry.space_group_name_H-M   'P 1'
#
loop_
_entity.id
_entity.type
_entity.pdbx_description
1 polymer ?
#
loop_
_entity_poly.entity_id
_entity_poly.type
_entity_poly.pdbx_seq_one_letter_code
_entity_poly.pdbx_strand_id
1 'polypeptide(L)'
;MIIKTIQNTEHRQQSKELETVQLTQQIDIMTHTIQRERDRAAELELRARLFNFGKYKSADQEGMLDSLGAKVEEVYRGCVGDTEANLSTLQMLTVIESRLGELLENVEMIPKERLLMAERTKEKERRLRLRDEKMHQAKQHQEERLKRALERAQADIKKTTGKKLMARSQPPAGKLKTSQVYDISDKEKEEQLYFFT
;
A
#
# COMPACT_ATOMS: atom_id res chain seq x y z
N MET A 1 55.34 90.02 -4.28
CA MET A 1 54.06 89.30 -4.01
C MET A 1 53.52 88.61 -5.26
N ILE A 2 53.38 89.29 -6.40
CA ILE A 2 52.75 88.76 -7.63
C ILE A 2 53.41 87.48 -8.18
N ILE A 3 54.75 87.44 -8.26
CA ILE A 3 55.49 86.27 -8.78
C ILE A 3 55.22 85.00 -7.95
N LYS A 4 55.11 85.14 -6.62
CA LYS A 4 54.86 84.03 -5.70
C LYS A 4 53.44 83.47 -5.86
N THR A 5 52.49 84.33 -6.21
CA THR A 5 51.09 83.93 -6.48
C THR A 5 50.97 83.17 -7.81
N ILE A 6 51.69 83.62 -8.85
CA ILE A 6 51.72 82.97 -10.17
C ILE A 6 52.34 81.58 -10.05
N GLN A 7 53.48 81.46 -9.36
CA GLN A 7 54.12 80.16 -9.13
C GLN A 7 53.21 79.18 -8.37
N ASN A 8 52.46 79.66 -7.36
CA ASN A 8 51.50 78.82 -6.64
C ASN A 8 50.31 78.37 -7.51
N THR A 9 49.84 79.21 -8.43
CA THR A 9 48.76 78.83 -9.36
C THR A 9 49.22 77.81 -10.39
N GLU A 10 50.43 77.94 -10.91
CA GLU A 10 51.04 76.99 -11.84
C GLU A 10 51.25 75.62 -11.19
N HIS A 11 51.78 75.60 -9.96
CA HIS A 11 51.98 74.37 -9.21
C HIS A 11 50.65 73.64 -8.91
N ARG A 12 49.59 74.40 -8.64
CA ARG A 12 48.24 73.88 -8.42
C ARG A 12 47.58 73.38 -9.71
N GLN A 13 47.88 73.98 -10.86
CA GLN A 13 47.46 73.47 -12.17
C GLN A 13 48.17 72.16 -12.51
N GLN A 14 49.48 72.09 -12.35
CA GLN A 14 50.25 70.85 -12.56
C GLN A 14 49.77 69.72 -11.65
N SER A 15 49.48 70.00 -10.37
CA SER A 15 48.92 68.99 -9.45
C SER A 15 47.58 68.45 -9.93
N LYS A 16 46.68 69.31 -10.40
CA LYS A 16 45.39 68.89 -10.97
C LYS A 16 45.56 68.09 -12.26
N GLU A 17 46.50 68.49 -13.10
CA GLU A 17 46.79 67.80 -14.35
C GLU A 17 47.32 66.39 -14.10
N LEU A 18 48.22 66.23 -13.12
CA LEU A 18 48.69 64.93 -12.64
C LEU A 18 47.55 64.06 -12.10
N GLU A 19 46.65 64.61 -11.27
CA GLU A 19 45.48 63.89 -10.78
C GLU A 19 44.55 63.47 -11.93
N THR A 20 44.31 64.33 -12.92
CA THR A 20 43.48 63.96 -14.08
C THR A 20 44.08 62.84 -14.91
N VAL A 21 45.40 62.84 -15.09
CA VAL A 21 46.14 61.76 -15.78
C VAL A 21 46.06 60.45 -14.98
N GLN A 22 46.21 60.51 -13.66
CA GLN A 22 46.08 59.33 -12.80
C GLN A 22 44.67 58.74 -12.85
N LEU A 23 43.64 59.58 -12.78
CA LEU A 23 42.24 59.14 -12.85
C LEU A 23 41.89 58.54 -14.21
N THR A 24 42.36 59.13 -15.31
CA THR A 24 42.17 58.57 -16.66
C THR A 24 42.84 57.21 -16.78
N GLN A 25 44.07 57.08 -16.30
CA GLN A 25 44.77 55.80 -16.30
C GLN A 25 44.06 54.73 -15.45
N GLN A 26 43.49 55.11 -14.31
CA GLN A 26 42.69 54.21 -13.47
C GLN A 26 41.39 53.78 -14.17
N ILE A 27 40.71 54.71 -14.86
CA ILE A 27 39.52 54.40 -15.67
C ILE A 27 39.88 53.40 -16.77
N ASP A 28 41.00 53.58 -17.46
CA ASP A 28 41.45 52.67 -18.51
C ASP A 28 41.71 51.26 -17.97
N ILE A 29 42.40 51.15 -16.84
CA ILE A 29 42.66 49.87 -16.17
C ILE A 29 41.35 49.18 -15.76
N MET A 30 40.42 49.92 -15.14
CA MET A 30 39.12 49.39 -14.74
C MET A 30 38.31 48.94 -15.96
N THR A 31 38.32 49.72 -17.03
CA THR A 31 37.61 49.39 -18.28
C THR A 31 38.17 48.11 -18.89
N HIS A 32 39.49 47.97 -18.94
CA HIS A 32 40.13 46.73 -19.41
C HIS A 32 39.80 45.53 -18.52
N THR A 33 39.78 45.73 -17.20
CA THR A 33 39.43 44.66 -16.23
C THR A 33 37.99 44.21 -16.40
N ILE A 34 37.05 45.17 -16.54
CA ILE A 34 35.64 44.88 -16.80
C ILE A 34 35.50 44.10 -18.12
N GLN A 35 36.21 44.51 -19.17
CA GLN A 35 36.15 43.80 -20.45
C GLN A 35 36.64 42.36 -20.32
N ARG A 36 37.78 42.16 -19.63
CA ARG A 36 38.33 40.82 -19.38
C ARG A 36 37.37 39.93 -18.59
N GLU A 37 36.71 40.46 -17.56
CA GLU A 37 35.72 39.68 -16.80
C GLU A 37 34.46 39.39 -17.62
N ARG A 38 34.04 40.30 -18.51
CA ARG A 38 32.93 40.04 -19.45
C ARG A 38 33.28 38.95 -20.45
N ASP A 39 34.48 38.99 -21.03
CA ASP A 39 34.96 37.97 -21.97
C ASP A 39 35.03 36.61 -21.28
N ARG A 40 35.53 36.57 -20.03
CA ARG A 40 35.57 35.35 -19.20
C ARG A 40 34.18 34.82 -18.87
N ALA A 41 33.23 35.70 -18.55
CA ALA A 41 31.84 35.31 -18.30
C ALA A 41 31.20 34.72 -19.56
N ALA A 42 31.39 35.34 -20.72
CA ALA A 42 30.90 34.84 -22.00
C ALA A 42 31.51 33.48 -22.38
N GLU A 43 32.82 33.31 -22.14
CA GLU A 43 33.50 32.02 -22.35
C GLU A 43 32.92 30.91 -21.46
N LEU A 44 32.71 31.20 -20.17
CA LEU A 44 32.13 30.25 -19.22
C LEU A 44 30.69 29.90 -19.58
N GLU A 45 29.89 30.88 -19.99
CA GLU A 45 28.52 30.65 -20.44
C GLU A 45 28.48 29.75 -21.69
N LEU A 46 29.35 30.01 -22.67
CA LEU A 46 29.48 29.16 -23.85
C LEU A 46 29.89 27.73 -23.47
N ARG A 47 30.88 27.59 -22.58
CA ARG A 47 31.30 26.28 -22.07
C ARG A 47 30.17 25.53 -21.38
N ALA A 48 29.40 26.19 -20.53
CA ALA A 48 28.25 25.60 -19.85
C ALA A 48 27.18 25.13 -20.84
N ARG A 49 26.86 25.94 -21.86
CA ARG A 49 25.91 25.58 -22.92
C ARG A 49 26.39 24.38 -23.74
N LEU A 50 27.68 24.34 -24.10
CA LEU A 50 28.30 23.25 -24.86
C LEU A 50 28.34 21.95 -24.06
N PHE A 51 28.79 22.01 -22.80
CA PHE A 51 28.89 20.84 -21.92
C PHE A 51 27.54 20.17 -21.69
N ASN A 52 26.46 20.96 -21.71
CA ASN A 52 25.10 20.47 -21.51
C ASN A 52 24.31 20.29 -22.82
N PHE A 53 24.95 20.36 -24.00
CA PHE A 53 24.32 20.21 -25.33
C PHE A 53 23.04 21.06 -25.51
N GLY A 54 23.01 22.28 -24.95
CA GLY A 54 21.82 23.14 -25.02
C GLY A 54 20.61 22.67 -24.19
N LYS A 55 20.74 21.61 -23.38
CA LYS A 55 19.69 21.11 -22.47
C LYS A 55 19.82 21.61 -21.03
N TYR A 56 20.61 22.66 -20.78
CA TYR A 56 20.87 23.12 -19.41
C TYR A 56 19.62 23.83 -18.89
N LYS A 57 18.80 23.07 -18.16
CA LYS A 57 17.68 23.59 -17.42
C LYS A 57 18.08 23.62 -15.95
N SER A 58 18.69 24.73 -15.54
CA SER A 58 19.13 24.95 -14.15
C SER A 58 18.01 24.63 -13.15
N ALA A 59 16.78 25.04 -13.46
CA ALA A 59 15.61 24.78 -12.62
C ALA A 59 15.29 23.28 -12.47
N ASP A 60 15.45 22.48 -13.53
CA ASP A 60 15.19 21.04 -13.47
C ASP A 60 16.26 20.32 -12.62
N GLN A 61 17.52 20.75 -12.72
CA GLN A 61 18.62 20.20 -11.90
C GLN A 61 18.50 20.61 -10.42
N GLU A 62 18.12 21.86 -10.16
CA GLU A 62 17.92 22.34 -8.80
C GLU A 62 16.74 21.62 -8.13
N GLY A 63 15.61 21.47 -8.83
CA GLY A 63 14.49 20.66 -8.34
C GLY A 63 14.85 19.18 -8.14
N MET A 64 15.73 18.62 -8.98
CA MET A 64 16.24 17.28 -8.78
C MET A 64 17.10 17.18 -7.51
N LEU A 65 17.99 18.14 -7.27
CA LEU A 65 18.83 18.19 -6.08
C LEU A 65 18.00 18.32 -4.80
N ASP A 66 16.96 19.16 -4.81
CA ASP A 66 16.01 19.29 -3.70
C ASP A 66 15.27 17.98 -3.43
N SER A 67 14.82 17.29 -4.49
CA SER A 67 14.14 16.00 -4.36
C SER A 67 15.05 14.92 -3.77
N LEU A 68 16.33 14.91 -4.18
CA LEU A 68 17.35 14.03 -3.63
C LEU A 68 17.63 14.37 -2.16
N GLY A 69 17.76 15.65 -1.83
CA GLY A 69 17.94 16.11 -0.45
C GLY A 69 16.79 15.65 0.46
N ALA A 70 15.55 15.83 0.03
CA ALA A 70 14.38 15.37 0.77
C ALA A 70 14.38 13.83 0.96
N LYS A 71 14.83 13.07 -0.04
CA LYS A 71 14.94 11.61 0.08
C LYS A 71 16.03 11.19 1.07
N VAL A 72 17.18 11.87 1.03
CA VAL A 72 18.27 11.64 1.99
C VAL A 72 17.80 11.92 3.42
N GLU A 73 17.06 13.00 3.63
CA GLU A 73 16.45 13.30 4.93
C GLU A 73 15.49 12.20 5.42
N GLU A 74 14.63 11.67 4.55
CA GLU A 74 13.72 10.59 4.90
C GLU A 74 14.49 9.34 5.37
N VAL A 75 15.54 8.97 4.63
CA VAL A 75 16.40 7.83 4.99
C VAL A 75 17.15 8.11 6.28
N TYR A 76 17.68 9.32 6.45
CA TYR A 76 18.37 9.74 7.66
C TYR A 76 17.47 9.58 8.90
N ARG A 77 16.24 10.09 8.85
CA ARG A 77 15.26 9.94 9.94
C ARG A 77 14.93 8.48 10.23
N GLY A 78 14.81 7.65 9.20
CA GLY A 78 14.52 6.22 9.36
C GLY A 78 15.68 5.41 9.94
N CYS A 79 16.92 5.74 9.61
CA CYS A 79 18.10 4.96 9.99
C CYS A 79 18.80 5.47 11.26
N VAL A 80 18.79 6.79 11.48
CA VAL A 80 19.55 7.48 12.54
C VAL A 80 18.60 8.12 13.55
N GLY A 81 17.55 8.79 13.08
CA GLY A 81 16.58 9.50 13.90
C GLY A 81 16.52 11.00 13.61
N ASP A 82 15.62 11.72 14.30
CA ASP A 82 15.51 13.17 14.15
C ASP A 82 16.68 13.89 14.84
N THR A 83 17.24 14.89 14.16
CA THR A 83 18.33 15.73 14.68
C THR A 83 17.89 17.19 14.67
N GLU A 84 18.13 17.91 15.76
CA GLU A 84 17.78 19.35 15.90
C GLU A 84 18.73 20.29 15.13
N ALA A 85 19.79 19.75 14.54
CA ALA A 85 20.79 20.50 13.79
C ALA A 85 20.45 20.55 12.29
N ASN A 86 20.64 21.71 11.68
CA ASN A 86 20.58 21.88 10.23
C ASN A 86 21.82 21.21 9.59
N LEU A 87 21.71 19.93 9.31
CA LEU A 87 22.74 19.15 8.62
C LEU A 87 22.64 19.38 7.10
N SER A 88 23.79 19.46 6.44
CA SER A 88 23.86 19.41 4.97
C SER A 88 23.58 17.99 4.47
N THR A 89 23.03 17.85 3.26
CA THR A 89 22.80 16.56 2.58
C THR A 89 24.04 15.66 2.58
N LEU A 90 25.23 16.24 2.36
CA LEU A 90 26.49 15.47 2.39
C LEU A 90 26.81 14.94 3.79
N GLN A 91 26.57 15.74 4.83
CA GLN A 91 26.78 15.32 6.22
C GLN A 91 25.81 14.19 6.60
N MET A 92 24.54 14.29 6.18
CA MET A 92 23.56 13.22 6.38
C MET A 92 24.01 11.93 5.72
N LEU A 93 24.50 11.99 4.47
CA LEU A 93 25.02 10.82 3.75
C LEU A 93 26.20 10.16 4.48
N THR A 94 27.18 10.94 4.96
CA THR A 94 28.32 10.40 5.71
C THR A 94 27.88 9.65 6.97
N VAL A 95 26.90 10.18 7.70
CA VAL A 95 26.37 9.52 8.90
C VAL A 95 25.61 8.25 8.53
N ILE A 96 24.80 8.27 7.46
CA ILE A 96 24.10 7.08 6.95
C ILE A 96 25.10 5.99 6.58
N GLU A 97 26.16 6.32 5.84
CA GLU A 97 27.21 5.38 5.45
C GLU A 97 27.92 4.78 6.67
N SER A 98 28.25 5.61 7.65
CA SER A 98 28.87 5.17 8.90
C SER A 98 27.96 4.19 9.64
N ARG A 99 26.67 4.55 9.78
CA ARG A 99 25.66 3.70 10.41
C ARG A 99 25.47 2.37 9.68
N LEU A 100 25.49 2.38 8.35
CA LEU A 100 25.42 1.18 7.55
C LEU A 100 26.61 0.26 7.82
N GLY A 101 27.82 0.82 7.87
CA GLY A 101 29.04 0.09 8.21
C GLY A 101 28.96 -0.57 9.59
N GLU A 102 28.57 0.20 10.62
CA GLU A 102 28.36 -0.32 11.98
C GLU A 102 27.35 -1.48 12.01
N LEU A 103 26.24 -1.35 11.30
CA LEU A 103 25.21 -2.40 11.26
C LEU A 103 25.72 -3.67 10.57
N LEU A 104 26.51 -3.54 9.49
CA LEU A 104 27.10 -4.69 8.81
C LEU A 104 28.10 -5.42 9.70
N GLU A 105 28.97 -4.68 10.40
CA GLU A 105 29.91 -5.28 11.35
C GLU A 105 29.16 -5.98 12.50
N ASN A 106 28.13 -5.33 13.04
CA ASN A 106 27.30 -5.93 14.09
C ASN A 106 26.64 -7.24 13.65
N VAL A 107 26.22 -7.36 12.38
CA VAL A 107 25.66 -8.59 11.81
C VAL A 107 26.69 -9.70 11.74
N GLU A 108 27.92 -9.38 11.35
CA GLU A 108 29.03 -10.36 11.29
C GLU A 108 29.46 -10.83 12.68
N MET A 109 29.39 -9.96 13.69
CA MET A 109 29.76 -10.27 15.07
C MET A 109 28.73 -11.13 15.82
N ILE A 110 27.54 -11.40 15.25
CA ILE A 110 26.51 -12.20 15.91
C ILE A 110 27.01 -13.65 16.13
N PRO A 111 27.06 -14.14 17.38
CA PRO A 111 27.44 -15.52 17.65
C PRO A 111 26.48 -16.52 17.01
N LYS A 112 27.02 -17.56 16.35
CA LYS A 112 26.23 -18.59 15.65
C LYS A 112 25.18 -19.25 16.53
N GLU A 113 25.47 -19.46 17.81
CA GLU A 113 24.55 -20.05 18.78
C GLU A 113 23.32 -19.18 19.01
N ARG A 114 23.51 -17.86 19.14
CA ARG A 114 22.40 -16.90 19.27
C ARG A 114 21.54 -16.86 18.02
N LEU A 115 22.16 -16.92 16.84
CA LEU A 115 21.46 -16.96 15.56
C LEU A 115 20.56 -18.21 15.47
N LEU A 116 21.10 -19.39 15.79
CA LEU A 116 20.35 -20.65 15.79
C LEU A 116 19.19 -20.63 16.79
N MET A 117 19.37 -20.05 17.98
CA MET A 117 18.29 -19.90 18.96
C MET A 117 17.19 -18.95 18.46
N ALA A 118 17.56 -17.85 17.81
CA ALA A 118 16.61 -16.92 17.21
C ALA A 118 15.81 -17.58 16.08
N GLU A 119 16.47 -18.34 15.21
CA GLU A 119 15.84 -19.10 14.12
C GLU A 119 14.83 -20.12 14.66
N ARG A 120 15.22 -20.92 15.67
CA ARG A 120 14.31 -21.88 16.31
C ARG A 120 13.10 -21.20 16.95
N THR A 121 13.30 -20.05 17.58
CA THR A 121 12.21 -19.28 18.19
C THR A 121 11.24 -18.77 17.13
N LYS A 122 11.75 -18.17 16.04
CA LYS A 122 10.93 -17.67 14.93
C LYS A 122 10.15 -18.78 14.24
N GLU A 123 10.77 -19.94 14.01
CA GLU A 123 10.06 -21.09 13.41
C GLU A 123 9.00 -21.66 14.37
N LYS A 124 9.28 -21.71 15.68
CA LYS A 124 8.30 -22.12 16.67
C LYS A 124 7.09 -21.19 16.71
N GLU A 125 7.31 -19.87 16.67
CA GLU A 125 6.26 -18.87 16.62
C GLU A 125 5.42 -18.99 15.34
N ARG A 126 6.07 -19.09 14.17
CA ARG A 126 5.40 -19.31 12.89
C ARG A 126 4.50 -20.54 12.93
N ARG A 127 5.00 -21.66 13.46
CA ARG A 127 4.25 -22.90 13.59
C ARG A 127 3.05 -22.75 14.53
N LEU A 128 3.21 -22.04 15.64
CA LEU A 128 2.11 -21.78 16.57
C LEU A 128 1.03 -20.92 15.90
N ARG A 129 1.42 -19.84 15.24
CA ARG A 129 0.51 -18.96 14.50
C ARG A 129 -0.30 -19.71 13.44
N LEU A 130 0.34 -20.57 12.64
CA LEU A 130 -0.36 -21.41 11.66
C LEU A 130 -1.36 -22.38 12.30
N ARG A 131 -1.01 -22.94 13.47
CA ARG A 131 -1.92 -23.82 14.22
C ARG A 131 -3.12 -23.04 14.74
N ASP A 132 -2.90 -21.87 15.30
CA ASP A 132 -3.95 -21.02 15.85
C ASP A 132 -4.90 -20.53 14.75
N GLU A 133 -4.37 -20.07 13.61
CA GLU A 133 -5.16 -19.71 12.43
C GLU A 133 -6.04 -20.88 11.96
N LYS A 134 -5.49 -22.09 11.89
CA LYS A 134 -6.25 -23.30 11.52
C LYS A 134 -7.34 -23.65 12.53
N MET A 135 -7.03 -23.57 13.82
CA MET A 135 -8.02 -23.79 14.89
C MET A 135 -9.12 -22.74 14.85
N HIS A 136 -8.79 -21.48 14.56
CA HIS A 136 -9.75 -20.41 14.42
C HIS A 136 -10.71 -20.63 13.26
N GLN A 137 -10.18 -21.01 12.08
CA GLN A 137 -10.98 -21.33 10.91
C GLN A 137 -11.91 -22.53 11.16
N ALA A 138 -11.41 -23.58 11.81
CA ALA A 138 -12.22 -24.74 12.18
C ALA A 138 -13.36 -24.36 13.13
N LYS A 139 -13.07 -23.51 14.13
CA LYS A 139 -14.06 -22.99 15.07
C LYS A 139 -15.13 -22.15 14.36
N GLN A 140 -14.73 -21.23 13.49
CA GLN A 140 -15.67 -20.41 12.71
C GLN A 140 -16.58 -21.28 11.84
N HIS A 141 -16.01 -22.26 11.14
CA HIS A 141 -16.82 -23.19 10.33
C HIS A 141 -17.78 -24.03 11.19
N GLN A 142 -17.37 -24.45 12.39
CA GLN A 142 -18.25 -25.14 13.32
C GLN A 142 -19.37 -24.24 13.83
N GLU A 143 -19.06 -22.99 14.17
CA GLU A 143 -20.03 -21.98 14.60
C GLU A 143 -21.04 -21.67 13.50
N GLU A 144 -20.60 -21.51 12.24
CA GLU A 144 -21.49 -21.32 11.08
C GLU A 144 -22.43 -22.51 10.86
N ARG A 145 -21.92 -23.74 10.99
CA ARG A 145 -22.74 -24.95 10.89
C ARG A 145 -23.79 -25.01 11.99
N LEU A 146 -23.40 -24.70 13.22
CA LEU A 146 -24.33 -24.65 14.35
C LEU A 146 -25.39 -23.57 14.14
N LYS A 147 -24.98 -22.37 13.73
CA LYS A 147 -25.88 -21.24 13.42
C LYS A 147 -26.89 -21.62 12.34
N ARG A 148 -26.45 -22.19 11.22
CA ARG A 148 -27.34 -22.64 10.12
C ARG A 148 -28.29 -23.76 10.57
N ALA A 149 -27.85 -24.66 11.46
CA ALA A 149 -28.72 -25.69 12.02
C ALA A 149 -29.79 -25.11 12.95
N LEU A 150 -29.41 -24.14 13.81
CA LEU A 150 -30.34 -23.42 14.68
C LEU A 150 -31.36 -22.61 13.87
N GLU A 151 -30.92 -21.88 12.84
CA GLU A 151 -31.80 -21.15 11.92
C GLU A 151 -32.79 -22.10 11.23
N ARG A 152 -32.35 -23.28 10.77
CA ARG A 152 -33.26 -24.29 10.19
C ARG A 152 -34.27 -24.82 11.21
N ALA A 153 -33.86 -25.00 12.47
CA ALA A 153 -34.75 -25.48 13.52
C ALA A 153 -35.78 -24.42 13.96
N GLN A 154 -35.40 -23.14 13.92
CA GLN A 154 -36.27 -22.01 14.23
C GLN A 154 -37.17 -21.60 13.05
N ALA A 155 -36.79 -21.92 11.81
CA ALA A 155 -37.58 -21.60 10.64
C ALA A 155 -38.96 -22.27 10.68
N ASP A 156 -39.99 -21.50 10.36
CA ASP A 156 -41.35 -22.00 10.34
C ASP A 156 -41.49 -23.21 9.40
N ILE A 157 -42.09 -24.28 9.93
CA ILE A 157 -42.40 -25.48 9.15
C ILE A 157 -43.43 -25.07 8.09
N LYS A 158 -42.99 -24.98 6.82
CA LYS A 158 -43.91 -24.82 5.70
C LYS A 158 -44.88 -25.99 5.70
N LYS A 159 -46.13 -25.74 6.11
CA LYS A 159 -47.21 -26.72 6.00
C LYS A 159 -47.45 -26.97 4.52
N THR A 160 -46.91 -28.08 4.01
CA THR A 160 -47.27 -28.54 2.68
C THR A 160 -48.72 -29.00 2.74
N THR A 161 -49.63 -28.24 2.17
CA THR A 161 -50.94 -28.78 1.80
C THR A 161 -50.66 -29.85 0.76
N GLY A 162 -50.65 -31.11 1.19
CA GLY A 162 -50.44 -32.25 0.30
C GLY A 162 -51.49 -32.30 -0.81
N LYS A 163 -51.34 -33.26 -1.73
CA LYS A 163 -52.39 -33.54 -2.72
C LYS A 163 -53.68 -33.89 -1.98
N LYS A 164 -54.81 -33.29 -2.36
CA LYS A 164 -56.12 -33.57 -1.77
C LYS A 164 -56.36 -35.09 -1.80
N LEU A 165 -56.79 -35.65 -0.66
CA LEU A 165 -57.11 -37.07 -0.56
C LEU A 165 -58.16 -37.40 -1.63
N MET A 166 -57.82 -38.22 -2.62
CA MET A 166 -58.77 -38.70 -3.60
C MET A 166 -59.66 -39.75 -2.92
N ALA A 167 -60.98 -39.58 -3.04
CA ALA A 167 -61.93 -40.56 -2.54
C ALA A 167 -61.70 -41.90 -3.26
N ARG A 168 -61.63 -42.99 -2.48
CA ARG A 168 -61.61 -44.34 -3.04
C ARG A 168 -63.03 -44.69 -3.51
N SER A 169 -63.13 -45.58 -4.50
CA SER A 169 -64.43 -46.12 -4.91
C SER A 169 -65.14 -46.74 -3.70
N GLN A 170 -66.42 -46.44 -3.52
CA GLN A 170 -67.21 -47.07 -2.48
C GLN A 170 -67.43 -48.55 -2.84
N PRO A 171 -67.26 -49.48 -1.90
CA PRO A 171 -67.53 -50.89 -2.16
C PRO A 171 -69.01 -51.08 -2.54
N PRO A 172 -69.32 -52.04 -3.44
CA PRO A 172 -70.68 -52.26 -3.89
C PRO A 172 -71.59 -52.61 -2.71
N ALA A 173 -72.78 -52.00 -2.67
CA ALA A 173 -73.75 -52.24 -1.61
C ALA A 173 -74.14 -53.73 -1.57
N GLY A 174 -74.02 -54.34 -0.39
CA GLY A 174 -74.41 -55.73 -0.17
C GLY A 174 -75.91 -55.91 -0.40
N LYS A 175 -76.29 -56.91 -1.21
CA LYS A 175 -77.70 -57.25 -1.42
C LYS A 175 -78.31 -57.73 -0.10
N LEU A 176 -79.37 -57.08 0.35
CA LEU A 176 -80.17 -57.54 1.49
C LEU A 176 -80.77 -58.90 1.14
N LYS A 177 -80.50 -59.92 1.95
CA LYS A 177 -81.10 -61.24 1.83
C LYS A 177 -82.58 -61.14 2.24
N THR A 178 -83.49 -61.22 1.28
CA THR A 178 -84.90 -61.50 1.54
C THR A 178 -85.00 -62.92 2.10
N SER A 179 -85.48 -63.05 3.33
CA SER A 179 -85.73 -64.35 3.94
C SER A 179 -86.98 -64.94 3.31
N GLN A 180 -86.82 -65.86 2.34
CA GLN A 180 -87.90 -66.74 1.95
C GLN A 180 -88.00 -67.85 3.00
N VAL A 181 -89.08 -67.82 3.77
CA VAL A 181 -89.47 -68.89 4.70
C VAL A 181 -89.92 -70.07 3.84
N TYR A 182 -89.17 -71.17 3.87
CA TYR A 182 -89.49 -72.40 3.14
C TYR A 182 -90.52 -73.22 3.92
N ASP A 183 -91.62 -73.62 3.26
CA ASP A 183 -92.55 -74.58 3.85
C ASP A 183 -92.03 -76.00 3.58
N ILE A 184 -91.66 -76.70 4.65
CA ILE A 184 -90.91 -77.97 4.62
C ILE A 184 -91.83 -79.12 4.18
N SER A 185 -93.15 -78.93 4.21
CA SER A 185 -94.16 -79.94 3.89
C SER A 185 -94.21 -80.35 2.41
N ASP A 186 -93.77 -79.50 1.50
CA ASP A 186 -93.84 -79.79 0.06
C ASP A 186 -92.71 -80.71 -0.39
N LYS A 187 -91.56 -80.67 0.31
CA LYS A 187 -90.39 -81.48 -0.02
C LYS A 187 -90.56 -82.95 0.37
N GLU A 188 -91.14 -83.22 1.55
CA GLU A 188 -91.41 -84.59 2.01
C GLU A 188 -92.48 -85.29 1.15
N LYS A 189 -93.48 -84.56 0.65
CA LYS A 189 -94.49 -85.09 -0.28
C LYS A 189 -93.89 -85.46 -1.64
N GLU A 190 -92.98 -84.64 -2.15
CA GLU A 190 -92.30 -84.88 -3.42
C GLU A 190 -91.35 -86.10 -3.32
N GLU A 191 -90.66 -86.26 -2.18
CA GLU A 191 -89.79 -87.42 -1.91
C GLU A 191 -90.59 -88.72 -1.74
N GLN A 192 -91.79 -88.70 -1.15
CA GLN A 192 -92.66 -89.88 -1.05
C GLN A 192 -93.20 -90.34 -2.42
N LEU A 193 -93.57 -89.42 -3.31
CA LEU A 193 -94.02 -89.74 -4.67
C LEU A 193 -92.90 -90.37 -5.52
N TYR A 194 -91.67 -89.96 -5.29
CA TYR A 194 -90.49 -90.48 -5.99
C TYR A 194 -90.09 -91.90 -5.54
N PHE A 195 -90.44 -92.32 -4.31
CA PHE A 195 -89.96 -93.59 -3.74
C PHE A 195 -90.91 -94.79 -3.92
N PHE A 196 -92.18 -94.55 -4.26
CA PHE A 196 -93.21 -95.62 -4.44
C PHE A 196 -93.81 -95.69 -5.85
N THR A 197 -93.14 -95.10 -6.84
CA THR A 197 -93.43 -95.30 -8.28
C THR A 197 -92.30 -96.10 -8.91
#